data_AF-A0A173W1E1-F1
#
_entry.id   AF-A0A173W1E1-F1
#
_cell.length_a   1.000
_cell.length_b   1.000
_cell.length_c   1.000
_cell.angle_alpha   90.00
_cell.angle_beta   90.00
_cell.angle_gamma   90.00
#
_symmetry.space_group_name_H-M   'P 1'
#
loop_
_entity.id
_entity.type
_entity.pdbx_description
1 polymer ?
#
loop_
_entity_poly.entity_id
_entity_poly.type
_entity_poly.pdbx_seq_one_letter_code
_entity_poly.pdbx_strand_id
1 'polypeptide(L)'
;MNIEKADYGTIVKFGTLKDLHEKIKIKNDNVADIINWVDDSGISLLERSLISRKFEISKFLLDNNAKVNIVSKEGNNEFHFLAPNINCIEAVEIGKLLLSKGTSVMQKDVKYGNTAFFSLCMEAFKERSESTMNFIEKCFEQVTDVDEKNKNGFSIRKLIMERGSDELKKRLEEKYA
;
A
#
# COMPACT_ATOMS: atom_id res chain seq x y z
N MET A 1 23.65 6.16 -10.38
CA MET A 1 23.83 5.05 -9.41
C MET A 1 24.72 4.00 -10.05
N ASN A 2 25.66 3.39 -9.32
CA ASN A 2 26.44 2.27 -9.85
C ASN A 2 25.61 0.97 -9.71
N ILE A 3 25.07 0.46 -10.82
CA ILE A 3 24.15 -0.67 -10.84
C ILE A 3 24.83 -1.97 -10.39
N GLU A 4 26.09 -2.19 -10.79
CA GLU A 4 26.85 -3.40 -10.42
C GLU A 4 26.97 -3.56 -8.90
N LYS A 5 27.25 -2.45 -8.20
CA LYS A 5 27.47 -2.42 -6.74
C LYS A 5 26.19 -2.27 -5.92
N ALA A 6 25.17 -1.60 -6.43
CA ALA A 6 23.92 -1.38 -5.70
C ALA A 6 23.15 -2.69 -5.49
N ASP A 7 22.59 -2.92 -4.31
CA ASP A 7 21.63 -4.01 -4.08
C ASP A 7 20.25 -3.71 -4.69
N TYR A 8 19.37 -4.72 -4.73
CA TYR A 8 18.03 -4.58 -5.29
C TYR A 8 17.19 -3.53 -4.55
N GLY A 9 17.28 -3.46 -3.22
CA GLY A 9 16.54 -2.47 -2.43
C GLY A 9 16.94 -1.03 -2.78
N THR A 10 18.23 -0.79 -3.00
CA THR A 10 18.80 0.49 -3.42
C THR A 10 18.33 0.85 -4.82
N ILE A 11 18.34 -0.11 -5.74
CA ILE A 11 17.84 0.11 -7.11
C ILE A 11 16.35 0.41 -7.10
N VAL A 12 15.55 -0.35 -6.34
CA VAL A 12 14.12 -0.09 -6.20
C VAL A 12 13.86 1.26 -5.53
N LYS A 13 14.70 1.70 -4.59
CA LYS A 13 14.52 2.99 -3.93
C LYS A 13 14.86 4.18 -4.84
N PHE A 14 15.99 4.12 -5.54
CA PHE A 14 16.55 5.29 -6.23
C PHE A 14 16.52 5.19 -7.76
N GLY A 15 16.55 3.98 -8.32
CA GLY A 15 16.63 3.72 -9.76
C GLY A 15 15.29 3.70 -10.49
N THR A 16 15.35 3.19 -11.72
CA THR A 16 14.25 3.01 -12.66
C THR A 16 13.99 1.53 -12.91
N LEU A 17 12.87 1.18 -13.57
CA LEU A 17 12.62 -0.19 -14.00
C LEU A 17 13.71 -0.72 -14.96
N LYS A 18 14.29 0.16 -15.79
CA LYS A 18 15.44 -0.17 -16.63
C LYS A 18 16.65 -0.56 -15.80
N ASP A 19 16.97 0.18 -14.74
CA ASP A 19 18.10 -0.14 -13.84
C ASP A 19 17.89 -1.48 -13.14
N LEU A 20 16.64 -1.80 -12.76
CA LEU A 20 16.28 -3.09 -12.17
C LEU A 20 16.50 -4.23 -13.18
N HIS A 21 16.02 -4.10 -14.42
CA HIS A 21 16.27 -5.09 -15.47
C HIS A 21 17.76 -5.26 -15.76
N GLU A 22 18.51 -4.16 -15.82
CA GLU A 22 19.94 -4.19 -16.03
C GLU A 22 20.66 -4.93 -14.91
N LYS A 23 20.28 -4.70 -13.65
CA LYS A 23 20.84 -5.43 -12.50
C LYS A 23 20.59 -6.92 -12.59
N ILE A 24 19.34 -7.32 -12.85
CA ILE A 24 18.94 -8.73 -12.98
C ILE A 24 19.78 -9.40 -14.06
N LYS A 25 19.97 -8.72 -15.20
CA LYS A 25 20.81 -9.20 -16.31
C LYS A 25 22.29 -9.32 -15.92
N ILE A 26 22.86 -8.33 -15.24
CA ILE A 26 24.27 -8.34 -14.79
C ILE A 26 24.53 -9.50 -13.83
N LYS A 27 23.58 -9.77 -12.93
CA LYS A 27 23.70 -10.87 -11.94
C LYS A 27 23.28 -12.23 -12.47
N ASN A 28 22.61 -12.27 -13.63
CA ASN A 28 22.00 -13.47 -14.19
C ASN A 28 21.02 -14.12 -13.20
N ASP A 29 20.27 -13.28 -12.47
CA ASP A 29 19.26 -13.72 -11.49
C ASP A 29 17.91 -14.00 -12.16
N ASN A 30 17.10 -14.87 -11.57
CA ASN A 30 15.68 -14.98 -11.93
C ASN A 30 14.86 -13.98 -11.12
N VAL A 31 13.87 -13.34 -11.75
CA VAL A 31 12.91 -12.45 -11.08
C VAL A 31 12.27 -13.14 -9.88
N ALA A 32 11.90 -14.42 -10.02
CA ALA A 32 11.27 -15.20 -8.97
C ALA A 32 12.11 -15.32 -7.68
N ASP A 33 13.44 -15.27 -7.80
CA ASP A 33 14.36 -15.42 -6.66
C ASP A 33 14.47 -14.13 -5.84
N ILE A 34 14.20 -12.97 -6.45
CA ILE A 34 14.40 -11.65 -5.81
C ILE A 34 13.08 -10.99 -5.41
N ILE A 35 11.96 -11.34 -6.05
CA ILE A 35 10.72 -10.56 -6.02
C ILE A 35 10.08 -10.43 -4.63
N ASN A 36 10.35 -11.39 -3.75
CA ASN A 36 9.83 -11.43 -2.38
C ASN A 36 10.91 -11.15 -1.33
N TRP A 37 12.08 -10.64 -1.73
CA TRP A 37 13.12 -10.25 -0.79
C TRP A 37 12.60 -9.17 0.16
N VAL A 38 12.97 -9.29 1.43
CA VAL A 38 12.69 -8.33 2.49
C VAL A 38 13.99 -7.89 3.15
N ASP A 39 14.07 -6.64 3.57
CA ASP A 39 15.19 -6.12 4.32
C ASP A 39 15.14 -6.49 5.82
N ASP A 40 16.13 -6.05 6.59
CA ASP A 40 16.19 -6.28 8.04
C ASP A 40 15.02 -5.64 8.81
N SER A 41 14.26 -4.73 8.21
CA SER A 41 13.06 -4.13 8.78
C SER A 41 11.78 -4.89 8.39
N GLY A 42 11.91 -5.99 7.65
CA GLY A 42 10.78 -6.74 7.09
C GLY A 42 10.08 -6.02 5.93
N ILE A 43 10.73 -5.01 5.33
CA ILE A 43 10.18 -4.25 4.19
C ILE A 43 10.59 -4.96 2.90
N SER A 44 9.60 -5.36 2.11
CA SER A 44 9.78 -5.99 0.81
C SER A 44 10.24 -5.03 -0.28
N LEU A 45 10.72 -5.57 -1.40
CA LEU A 45 10.97 -4.76 -2.60
C LEU A 45 9.71 -4.03 -3.08
N LEU A 46 8.55 -4.68 -3.03
CA LEU A 46 7.28 -4.05 -3.38
C LEU A 46 6.96 -2.88 -2.46
N GLU A 47 7.06 -3.05 -1.14
CA GLU A 47 6.79 -1.96 -0.20
C GLU A 47 7.80 -0.81 -0.37
N ARG A 48 9.07 -1.12 -0.65
CA ARG A 48 10.08 -0.10 -0.95
C ARG A 48 9.73 0.72 -2.19
N SER A 49 9.20 0.09 -3.25
CA SER A 49 8.78 0.79 -4.45
C SER A 49 7.58 1.68 -4.20
N LEU A 50 6.64 1.28 -3.31
CA LEU A 50 5.50 2.12 -2.89
C LEU A 50 5.96 3.36 -2.12
N ILE A 51 6.84 3.19 -1.11
CA ILE A 51 7.41 4.31 -0.32
C ILE A 51 8.10 5.32 -1.25
N SER A 52 8.80 4.81 -2.26
CA SER A 52 9.65 5.62 -3.15
C SER A 52 8.92 6.08 -4.42
N ARG A 53 7.59 5.90 -4.50
CA ARG A 53 6.73 6.25 -5.66
C ARG A 53 7.21 5.66 -6.99
N LYS A 54 7.85 4.48 -6.96
CA LYS A 54 8.31 3.76 -8.15
C LYS A 54 7.21 2.86 -8.69
N PHE A 55 6.09 3.44 -9.11
CA PHE A 55 4.90 2.68 -9.48
C PHE A 55 5.10 1.75 -10.68
N GLU A 56 5.97 2.09 -11.64
CA GLU A 56 6.35 1.16 -12.72
C GLU A 56 7.03 -0.11 -12.17
N ILE A 57 7.90 0.05 -11.17
CA ILE A 57 8.53 -1.09 -10.48
C ILE A 57 7.48 -1.84 -9.66
N SER A 58 6.61 -1.15 -8.91
CA SER A 58 5.52 -1.80 -8.17
C SER A 58 4.66 -2.66 -9.10
N LYS A 59 4.27 -2.13 -10.27
CA LYS A 59 3.50 -2.85 -11.27
C LYS A 59 4.26 -4.07 -11.79
N PHE A 60 5.52 -3.90 -12.18
CA PHE A 60 6.37 -5.01 -12.63
C PHE A 60 6.44 -6.14 -11.59
N LEU A 61 6.64 -5.80 -10.30
CA LEU A 61 6.69 -6.78 -9.22
C LEU A 61 5.32 -7.47 -9.04
N LEU A 62 4.22 -6.73 -9.09
CA LEU A 62 2.88 -7.30 -8.96
C LEU A 62 2.52 -8.21 -10.16
N ASP A 63 2.87 -7.82 -11.37
CA ASP A 63 2.67 -8.61 -12.60
C ASP A 63 3.50 -9.90 -12.59
N ASN A 64 4.63 -9.91 -11.87
CA ASN A 64 5.47 -11.09 -11.65
C ASN A 64 5.15 -11.83 -10.33
N ASN A 65 3.95 -11.64 -9.78
CA ASN A 65 3.45 -12.35 -8.60
C ASN A 65 4.26 -12.12 -7.32
N ALA A 66 4.74 -10.89 -7.09
CA ALA A 66 5.15 -10.48 -5.75
C ALA A 66 4.03 -10.78 -4.74
N LYS A 67 4.43 -11.37 -3.60
CA LYS A 67 3.54 -11.62 -2.48
C LYS A 67 3.05 -10.29 -1.94
N VAL A 68 1.77 -10.26 -1.56
CA VAL A 68 1.16 -9.18 -0.80
C VAL A 68 0.92 -9.63 0.64
N ASN A 69 0.58 -8.71 1.53
CA ASN A 69 0.48 -8.95 2.98
C ASN A 69 1.81 -9.32 3.61
N ILE A 70 2.93 -8.84 3.06
CA ILE A 70 4.17 -8.79 3.84
C ILE A 70 3.96 -7.71 4.91
N VAL A 71 4.39 -8.00 6.14
CA VAL A 71 4.23 -7.12 7.27
C VAL A 71 5.61 -6.77 7.81
N SER A 72 5.96 -5.49 7.74
CA SER A 72 7.18 -4.96 8.32
C SER A 72 7.20 -5.10 9.86
N LYS A 73 8.37 -4.93 10.48
CA LYS A 73 8.51 -4.94 11.95
C LYS A 73 7.63 -3.91 12.67
N GLU A 74 7.24 -2.84 11.97
CA GLU A 74 6.33 -1.81 12.47
C GLU A 74 4.85 -2.11 12.21
N GLY A 75 4.51 -3.33 11.78
CA GLY A 75 3.13 -3.76 11.52
C GLY A 75 2.52 -3.22 10.22
N ASN A 76 3.30 -2.50 9.42
CA ASN A 76 2.82 -1.92 8.15
C ASN A 76 2.85 -2.97 7.04
N ASN A 77 1.82 -2.95 6.20
CA ASN A 77 1.75 -3.65 4.91
C ASN A 77 1.73 -2.64 3.75
N GLU A 78 1.47 -3.14 2.53
CA GLU A 78 1.52 -2.35 1.30
C GLU A 78 0.59 -1.14 1.32
N PHE A 79 -0.61 -1.25 1.89
CA PHE A 79 -1.55 -0.13 1.96
C PHE A 79 -1.14 0.96 2.95
N HIS A 80 -0.44 0.63 4.03
CA HIS A 80 0.16 1.65 4.90
C HIS A 80 1.24 2.44 4.16
N PHE A 81 2.08 1.75 3.37
CA PHE A 81 3.15 2.38 2.61
C PHE A 81 2.65 3.13 1.36
N LEU A 82 1.53 2.71 0.78
CA LEU A 82 0.88 3.41 -0.33
C LEU A 82 0.13 4.67 0.12
N ALA A 83 -0.45 4.67 1.33
CA ALA A 83 -1.35 5.73 1.78
C ALA A 83 -0.81 7.16 1.62
N PRO A 84 0.44 7.51 1.99
CA PRO A 84 0.98 8.86 1.82
C PRO A 84 1.03 9.35 0.37
N ASN A 85 0.93 8.43 -0.60
CA ASN A 85 1.01 8.70 -2.02
C ASN A 85 -0.34 8.51 -2.74
N ILE A 86 -1.43 8.20 -2.02
CA ILE A 86 -2.67 7.71 -2.64
C ILE A 86 -3.42 8.73 -3.50
N ASN A 87 -3.15 10.03 -3.33
CA ASN A 87 -3.84 11.09 -4.08
C ASN A 87 -3.31 11.31 -5.51
N CYS A 88 -2.46 10.42 -6.05
CA CYS A 88 -2.11 10.41 -7.48
C CYS A 88 -2.68 9.19 -8.21
N ILE A 89 -2.94 9.33 -9.51
CA ILE A 89 -3.63 8.32 -10.33
C ILE A 89 -2.85 7.00 -10.34
N GLU A 90 -1.52 7.06 -10.48
CA GLU A 90 -0.66 5.88 -10.52
C GLU A 90 -0.69 5.10 -9.19
N ALA A 91 -0.74 5.81 -8.05
CA ALA A 91 -0.88 5.16 -6.76
C ALA A 91 -2.23 4.44 -6.62
N VAL A 92 -3.32 5.06 -7.09
CA VAL A 92 -4.65 4.45 -7.12
C VAL A 92 -4.69 3.19 -7.99
N GLU A 93 -4.03 3.20 -9.15
CA GLU A 93 -3.92 2.03 -10.02
C GLU A 93 -3.18 0.87 -9.33
N ILE A 94 -2.05 1.15 -8.68
CA ILE A 94 -1.34 0.16 -7.89
C ILE A 94 -2.19 -0.32 -6.69
N GLY A 95 -2.90 0.58 -6.03
CA GLY A 95 -3.82 0.24 -4.95
C GLY A 95 -4.91 -0.74 -5.38
N LYS A 96 -5.52 -0.52 -6.56
CA LYS A 96 -6.50 -1.44 -7.14
C LYS A 96 -5.89 -2.82 -7.43
N LEU A 97 -4.65 -2.86 -7.94
CA LEU A 97 -3.95 -4.12 -8.19
C LEU A 97 -3.64 -4.87 -6.89
N LEU A 98 -3.15 -4.17 -5.87
CA LEU A 98 -2.94 -4.71 -4.53
C LEU A 98 -4.23 -5.29 -3.92
N LEU A 99 -5.34 -4.54 -4.02
CA LEU A 99 -6.65 -4.99 -3.55
C LEU A 99 -7.10 -6.27 -4.28
N SER A 100 -6.91 -6.33 -5.60
CA SER A 100 -7.27 -7.51 -6.40
C SER A 100 -6.44 -8.75 -6.06
N LYS A 101 -5.23 -8.57 -5.52
CA LYS A 101 -4.37 -9.65 -5.03
C LYS A 101 -4.62 -10.02 -3.56
N GLY A 102 -5.62 -9.42 -2.92
CA GLY A 102 -6.02 -9.76 -1.56
C GLY A 102 -5.19 -9.09 -0.46
N THR A 103 -4.64 -7.89 -0.73
CA THR A 103 -3.99 -7.08 0.32
C THR A 103 -5.00 -6.70 1.40
N SER A 104 -4.68 -6.98 2.66
CA SER A 104 -5.53 -6.75 3.81
C SER A 104 -5.71 -5.27 4.10
N VAL A 105 -6.97 -4.85 4.21
CA VAL A 105 -7.34 -3.49 4.63
C VAL A 105 -7.39 -3.34 6.16
N MET A 106 -7.36 -4.46 6.90
CA MET A 106 -7.50 -4.51 8.36
C MET A 106 -6.19 -4.73 9.12
N GLN A 107 -5.05 -4.91 8.42
CA GLN A 107 -3.74 -4.98 9.08
C GLN A 107 -3.51 -3.73 9.92
N LYS A 108 -3.00 -3.86 11.15
CA LYS A 108 -2.73 -2.74 12.05
C LYS A 108 -1.24 -2.42 12.16
N ASP A 109 -0.90 -1.15 12.07
CA ASP A 109 0.45 -0.68 12.39
C ASP A 109 0.73 -0.77 13.91
N VAL A 110 1.99 -0.91 14.30
CA VAL A 110 2.42 -1.03 15.70
C VAL A 110 2.35 0.31 16.42
N LYS A 111 2.65 1.42 15.75
CA LYS A 111 2.86 2.72 16.38
C LYS A 111 1.55 3.32 16.92
N TYR A 112 0.52 3.33 16.09
CA TYR A 112 -0.77 3.94 16.38
C TYR A 112 -1.90 2.92 16.43
N GLY A 113 -1.70 1.70 15.92
CA GLY A 113 -2.80 0.75 15.78
C GLY A 113 -3.82 1.16 14.72
N ASN A 114 -3.42 1.99 13.74
CA ASN A 114 -4.30 2.28 12.61
C ASN A 114 -4.39 1.04 11.75
N THR A 115 -5.59 0.72 11.27
CA THR A 115 -5.70 -0.23 10.18
C THR A 115 -5.14 0.38 8.89
N ALA A 116 -4.79 -0.47 7.93
CA ALA A 116 -4.36 -0.02 6.61
C ALA A 116 -5.43 0.85 5.93
N PHE A 117 -6.71 0.48 6.08
CA PHE A 117 -7.84 1.28 5.62
C PHE A 117 -7.92 2.65 6.30
N PHE A 118 -7.73 2.72 7.62
CA PHE A 118 -7.72 3.98 8.35
C PHE A 118 -6.63 4.92 7.81
N SER A 119 -5.43 4.39 7.57
CA SER A 119 -4.31 5.14 6.98
C SER A 119 -4.62 5.65 5.58
N LEU A 120 -5.22 4.81 4.71
CA LEU A 120 -5.68 5.21 3.38
C LEU A 120 -6.73 6.35 3.46
N CYS A 121 -7.73 6.25 4.33
CA CYS A 121 -8.75 7.28 4.51
C CYS A 121 -8.15 8.62 4.99
N MET A 122 -7.21 8.59 5.94
CA MET A 122 -6.58 9.80 6.47
C MET A 122 -5.91 10.65 5.38
N GLU A 123 -5.32 10.00 4.38
CA GLU A 123 -4.65 10.64 3.24
C GLU A 123 -5.63 10.98 2.11
N ALA A 124 -6.52 10.04 1.75
CA ALA A 124 -7.53 10.22 0.71
C ALA A 124 -8.48 11.40 0.99
N PHE A 125 -8.86 11.60 2.26
CA PHE A 125 -9.81 12.65 2.63
C PHE A 125 -9.22 14.06 2.59
N LYS A 126 -7.92 14.22 2.33
CA LYS A 126 -7.27 15.53 2.16
C LYS A 126 -7.62 16.18 0.81
N GLU A 127 -7.66 15.40 -0.26
CA GLU A 127 -7.89 15.89 -1.63
C GLU A 127 -9.19 15.38 -2.25
N ARG A 128 -9.62 14.16 -1.90
CA ARG A 128 -10.91 13.57 -2.31
C ARG A 128 -11.13 13.56 -3.83
N SER A 129 -10.10 13.29 -4.62
CA SER A 129 -10.29 13.07 -6.06
C SER A 129 -11.22 11.88 -6.30
N GLU A 130 -12.02 11.96 -7.36
CA GLU A 130 -13.02 10.93 -7.69
C GLU A 130 -12.40 9.53 -7.80
N SER A 131 -11.24 9.42 -8.46
CA SER A 131 -10.52 8.15 -8.62
C SER A 131 -10.09 7.55 -7.27
N THR A 132 -9.64 8.39 -6.34
CA THR A 132 -9.22 7.98 -5.00
C THR A 132 -10.41 7.56 -4.17
N MET A 133 -11.49 8.35 -4.16
CA MET A 133 -12.70 8.03 -3.40
C MET A 133 -13.34 6.73 -3.88
N ASN A 134 -13.42 6.52 -5.20
CA ASN A 134 -13.88 5.26 -5.78
C ASN A 134 -13.01 4.05 -5.35
N PHE A 135 -11.70 4.25 -5.13
CA PHE A 135 -10.83 3.20 -4.61
C PHE A 135 -11.05 2.96 -3.10
N ILE A 136 -11.24 4.01 -2.31
CA ILE A 136 -11.59 3.89 -0.89
C ILE A 136 -12.90 3.14 -0.70
N GLU A 137 -13.93 3.46 -1.50
CA GLU A 137 -15.20 2.74 -1.45
C GLU A 137 -15.03 1.25 -1.77
N LYS A 138 -14.20 0.89 -2.75
CA LYS A 138 -13.88 -0.52 -3.02
C LYS A 138 -13.15 -1.20 -1.87
N CYS A 139 -12.24 -0.50 -1.19
CA CYS A 139 -11.56 -1.03 -0.01
C CYS A 139 -12.54 -1.22 1.17
N PHE A 140 -13.52 -0.32 1.30
CA PHE A 140 -14.53 -0.37 2.36
C PHE A 140 -15.38 -1.66 2.33
N GLU A 141 -15.59 -2.21 1.14
CA GLU A 141 -16.27 -3.51 0.98
C GLU A 141 -15.56 -4.65 1.73
N GLN A 142 -14.23 -4.55 1.94
CA GLN A 142 -13.44 -5.54 2.68
C GLN A 142 -13.19 -5.19 4.15
N VAL A 143 -13.62 -4.00 4.60
CA VAL A 143 -13.59 -3.67 6.04
C VAL A 143 -14.55 -4.60 6.75
N THR A 144 -14.15 -5.12 7.92
CA THR A 144 -14.92 -6.07 8.74
C THR A 144 -15.26 -5.55 10.14
N ASP A 145 -14.55 -4.53 10.62
CA ASP A 145 -14.79 -3.87 11.90
C ASP A 145 -14.57 -2.37 11.72
N VAL A 146 -15.59 -1.58 12.05
CA VAL A 146 -15.55 -0.12 11.94
C VAL A 146 -15.46 0.59 13.29
N ASP A 147 -15.60 -0.15 14.39
CA ASP A 147 -15.76 0.40 15.74
C ASP A 147 -14.54 0.13 16.63
N GLU A 148 -13.65 -0.80 16.26
CA GLU A 148 -12.34 -0.94 16.91
C GLU A 148 -11.58 0.39 16.89
N LYS A 149 -11.07 0.78 18.06
CA LYS A 149 -10.32 2.02 18.25
C LYS A 149 -8.83 1.76 18.12
N ASN A 150 -8.15 2.64 17.40
CA ASN A 150 -6.69 2.74 17.42
C ASN A 150 -6.20 3.21 18.81
N LYS A 151 -4.87 3.27 19.01
CA LYS A 151 -4.24 3.69 20.28
C LYS A 151 -4.55 5.14 20.68
N ASN A 152 -5.05 5.96 19.73
CA ASN A 152 -5.47 7.33 19.97
C ASN A 152 -6.99 7.45 20.24
N GLY A 153 -7.72 6.33 20.30
CA GLY A 153 -9.16 6.31 20.57
C GLY A 153 -10.08 6.61 19.37
N PHE A 154 -9.54 6.62 18.15
CA PHE A 154 -10.31 6.82 16.91
C PHE A 154 -10.63 5.50 16.23
N SER A 155 -11.88 5.34 15.79
CA SER A 155 -12.32 4.21 14.96
C SER A 155 -12.50 4.63 13.50
N ILE A 156 -12.63 3.65 12.60
CA ILE A 156 -12.95 3.90 11.19
C ILE A 156 -14.30 4.61 11.07
N ARG A 157 -15.32 4.19 11.85
CA ARG A 157 -16.64 4.84 11.88
C ARG A 157 -16.50 6.31 12.20
N LYS A 158 -15.78 6.66 13.28
CA LYS A 158 -15.55 8.05 13.67
C LYS A 158 -14.88 8.85 12.55
N LEU A 159 -13.83 8.30 11.93
CA LEU A 159 -13.11 8.97 10.85
C LEU A 159 -14.00 9.23 9.62
N ILE A 160 -14.78 8.24 9.18
CA ILE A 160 -15.70 8.38 8.03
C ILE A 160 -16.81 9.40 8.35
N MET A 161 -17.41 9.33 9.54
CA MET A 161 -18.50 10.25 9.88
C MET A 161 -18.04 11.71 9.96
N GLU A 162 -16.84 11.95 10.48
CA GLU A 162 -16.27 13.29 10.57
C GLU A 162 -15.76 13.81 9.22
N ARG A 163 -15.17 12.94 8.38
CA ARG A 163 -14.33 13.37 7.24
C ARG A 163 -14.56 12.65 5.91
N GLY A 164 -15.39 11.63 5.85
CA GLY A 164 -15.73 10.88 4.64
C GLY A 164 -16.68 11.63 3.70
N SER A 165 -16.86 11.12 2.48
CA SER A 165 -17.91 11.56 1.55
C SER A 165 -19.30 11.13 2.05
N ASP A 166 -20.34 11.80 1.57
CA ASP A 166 -21.72 11.43 1.92
C ASP A 166 -22.07 10.01 1.48
N GLU A 167 -21.56 9.58 0.30
CA GLU A 167 -21.70 8.22 -0.19
C GLU A 167 -21.03 7.19 0.75
N LEU A 168 -19.80 7.44 1.20
CA LEU A 168 -19.10 6.52 2.10
C LEU A 168 -19.76 6.46 3.49
N LYS A 169 -20.30 7.59 3.99
CA LYS A 169 -21.09 7.61 5.23
C LYS A 169 -22.37 6.79 5.08
N LYS A 170 -23.09 6.96 3.97
CA LYS A 170 -24.28 6.18 3.67
C LYS A 170 -23.99 4.68 3.63
N ARG A 171 -22.94 4.27 2.91
CA ARG A 171 -22.49 2.86 2.88
C ARG A 171 -22.11 2.32 4.25
N LEU A 172 -21.46 3.13 5.08
CA LEU A 172 -21.11 2.77 6.44
C LEU A 172 -22.34 2.44 7.28
N GLU A 173 -23.35 3.31 7.26
CA GLU A 173 -24.60 3.07 7.96
C GLU A 173 -25.35 1.87 7.36
N GLU A 174 -25.39 1.71 6.03
CA GLU A 174 -26.06 0.57 5.40
C GLU A 174 -25.42 -0.78 5.75
N LYS A 175 -24.08 -0.83 5.85
CA LYS A 175 -23.34 -2.08 6.12
C LYS A 175 -23.25 -2.42 7.61
N TYR A 176 -23.32 -1.42 8.51
CA TYR A 176 -23.07 -1.57 9.94
C TYR A 176 -24.10 -0.86 10.84
N ALA A 177 -25.35 -0.78 10.39
CA ALA A 177 -26.50 -0.30 11.17
C ALA A 177 -26.75 -1.15 12.42
#